data_AF-A0A261XSS7-F1
#
_entry.id   AF-A0A261XSS7-F1
#
_cell.length_a   1.000
_cell.length_b   1.000
_cell.length_c   1.000
_cell.angle_alpha   90.00
_cell.angle_beta   90.00
_cell.angle_gamma   90.00
#
_symmetry.space_group_name_H-M   'P 1'
#
loop_
_entity.id
_entity.type
_entity.pdbx_description
1 polymer ?
#
loop_
_entity_poly.entity_id
_entity_poly.type
_entity_poly.pdbx_seq_one_letter_code
_entity_poly.pdbx_strand_id
1 'polypeptide(L)'
;MVSIERIKEYIDVSSPYSDSEPDGEQLENWPSAGMIKFCNCSTRYGDGPTILHKVSLTINAGKKVGIVGRTGSGKSTLALALLRLVEASADDLSSTTMTEKVDSARADPTIGHIEI
;
A
#
# COMPACT_ATOMS: atom_id res chain seq x y z
N MET A 1 18.31 35.29 14.85
CA MET A 1 19.02 34.44 13.87
C MET A 1 18.55 32.98 13.85
N VAL A 2 17.54 32.57 14.64
CA VAL A 2 17.05 31.17 14.71
C VAL A 2 16.11 30.80 13.55
N SER A 3 15.36 31.76 13.00
CA SER A 3 14.36 31.47 11.94
C SER A 3 14.99 31.07 10.59
N ILE A 4 16.17 31.61 10.26
CA ILE A 4 16.85 31.30 9.00
C ILE A 4 17.47 29.89 9.05
N GLU A 5 18.00 29.48 10.20
CA GLU A 5 18.54 28.12 10.40
C GLU A 5 17.44 27.07 10.27
N ARG A 6 16.26 27.32 10.87
CA ARG A 6 15.08 26.45 10.72
C ARG A 6 14.64 26.29 9.27
N ILE A 7 14.62 27.37 8.48
CA ILE A 7 14.24 27.30 7.07
C ILE A 7 15.25 26.46 6.27
N LYS A 8 16.56 26.61 6.55
CA LYS A 8 17.60 25.78 5.92
C LYS A 8 17.44 24.30 6.27
N GLU A 9 17.15 23.99 7.53
CA GLU A 9 16.89 22.62 7.98
C GLU A 9 15.75 21.96 7.19
N TYR A 10 14.66 22.69 6.88
CA TYR A 10 13.54 22.15 6.10
C TYR A 10 13.83 22.00 4.60
N ILE A 11 14.71 22.85 4.04
CA ILE A 11 15.10 22.78 2.62
C ILE A 11 15.98 21.55 2.36
N ASP A 12 16.82 21.18 3.33
CA ASP A 12 17.75 20.04 3.22
C ASP A 12 17.10 18.69 3.59
N VAL A 13 15.80 18.65 3.92
CA VAL A 13 15.09 17.38 4.17
C VAL A 13 14.99 16.60 2.86
N SER A 14 15.55 15.40 2.83
CA SER A 14 15.40 14.48 1.70
C SER A 14 13.92 14.26 1.40
N SER A 15 13.53 14.51 0.16
CA SER A 15 12.21 14.12 -0.34
C SER A 15 12.08 12.59 -0.25
N PRO A 16 10.93 12.04 0.20
CA PRO A 16 10.64 10.61 0.12
C PRO A 16 10.42 10.16 -1.34
N TYR A 17 10.29 11.10 -2.28
CA TYR A 17 10.26 10.84 -3.71
C TYR A 17 11.64 11.09 -4.29
N SER A 18 12.12 10.15 -5.10
CA SER A 18 13.32 10.36 -5.92
C SER A 18 13.11 11.52 -6.89
N ASP A 19 14.11 12.39 -7.04
CA ASP A 19 14.10 13.49 -8.02
C ASP A 19 14.14 13.01 -9.49
N SER A 20 14.31 11.70 -9.71
CA SER A 20 14.10 11.10 -11.02
C SER A 20 12.63 11.19 -11.39
N GLU A 21 12.35 11.71 -12.59
CA GLU A 21 11.02 11.54 -13.21
C GLU A 21 10.61 10.08 -13.05
N PRO A 22 9.35 9.78 -12.69
CA PRO A 22 8.90 8.40 -12.65
C PRO A 22 9.31 7.78 -13.98
N ASP A 23 10.07 6.68 -13.92
CA ASP A 23 10.44 5.85 -15.07
C ASP A 23 9.13 5.22 -15.56
N GLY A 24 8.35 6.07 -16.19
CA GLY A 24 6.93 5.93 -16.38
C GLY A 24 6.77 5.56 -17.82
N GLU A 25 6.89 4.26 -18.10
CA GLU A 25 5.94 3.69 -19.05
C GLU A 25 4.56 4.10 -18.54
N GLN A 26 4.01 5.18 -19.12
CA GLN A 26 2.62 5.54 -18.95
C GLN A 26 1.85 4.34 -19.50
N LEU A 27 1.53 3.41 -18.61
CA LEU A 27 0.69 2.27 -18.94
C LEU A 27 -0.66 2.87 -19.30
N GLU A 28 -0.91 3.05 -20.60
CA GLU A 28 -2.12 3.69 -21.16
C GLU A 28 -3.42 3.07 -20.61
N ASN A 29 -3.32 1.84 -20.11
CA ASN A 29 -4.44 1.04 -19.62
C ASN A 29 -4.28 0.60 -18.15
N TRP A 30 -3.43 1.24 -17.34
CA TRP A 30 -3.27 0.85 -15.93
C TRP A 30 -4.24 1.55 -14.98
N PRO A 31 -4.86 0.82 -14.03
CA PRO A 31 -4.93 -0.64 -13.96
C PRO A 31 -6.02 -1.21 -14.89
N SER A 32 -5.65 -2.18 -15.73
CA SER A 32 -6.57 -2.79 -16.71
C SER A 32 -7.58 -3.73 -16.03
N ALA A 33 -7.21 -4.23 -14.84
CA ALA A 33 -8.04 -5.04 -13.96
C ALA A 33 -7.95 -4.53 -12.51
N GLY A 34 -9.08 -4.50 -11.80
CA GLY A 34 -9.16 -4.04 -10.41
C GLY A 34 -8.74 -5.06 -9.35
N MET A 35 -7.80 -5.96 -9.67
CA MET A 35 -7.31 -6.97 -8.72
C MET A 35 -6.20 -6.39 -7.84
N ILE A 36 -6.33 -6.56 -6.53
CA ILE A 36 -5.37 -6.08 -5.53
C ILE A 36 -4.70 -7.30 -4.88
N LYS A 37 -3.37 -7.33 -4.87
CA LYS A 37 -2.60 -8.39 -4.21
C LYS A 37 -1.58 -7.80 -3.24
N PHE A 38 -1.64 -8.26 -2.00
CA PHE A 38 -0.58 -8.09 -1.01
C PHE A 38 0.23 -9.39 -0.96
N CYS A 39 1.55 -9.28 -1.07
CA CYS A 39 2.50 -10.39 -0.93
C CYS A 39 3.40 -10.11 0.26
N ASN A 40 3.25 -10.85 1.37
CA ASN A 40 4.06 -10.72 2.58
C ASN A 40 4.25 -9.25 3.04
N CYS A 41 3.19 -8.44 2.95
CA CYS A 41 3.26 -7.03 3.25
C CYS A 41 3.48 -6.82 4.75
N SER A 42 4.59 -6.15 5.08
CA SER A 42 4.91 -5.73 6.43
C SER A 42 5.10 -4.22 6.46
N THR A 43 4.59 -3.56 7.49
CA THR A 43 4.56 -2.09 7.56
C THR A 43 4.79 -1.61 8.99
N ARG A 44 5.54 -0.52 9.14
CA ARG A 44 5.79 0.21 10.39
C ARG A 44 5.72 1.71 10.16
N TYR A 45 5.50 2.50 11.20
CA TYR A 45 5.64 3.96 11.14
C TYR A 45 7.05 4.37 11.60
N GLY A 46 7.85 4.93 10.68
CA GLY A 46 9.23 5.32 10.96
C GLY A 46 10.05 4.17 11.57
N ASP A 47 10.72 4.44 12.69
CA ASP A 47 11.50 3.45 13.45
C ASP A 47 10.68 2.70 14.51
N GLY A 48 9.35 2.81 14.45
CA GLY A 48 8.44 2.14 15.36
C GLY A 48 8.32 0.63 15.13
N PRO A 49 7.56 -0.08 15.99
CA PRO A 49 7.30 -1.51 15.81
C PRO A 49 6.51 -1.77 14.53
N THR A 50 6.76 -2.95 13.94
CA THR A 50 5.97 -3.47 12.82
C THR A 50 4.52 -3.70 13.28
N ILE A 51 3.56 -3.22 12.48
CA ILE A 51 2.12 -3.28 12.76
C ILE A 51 1.46 -4.36 11.89
N LEU A 52 1.77 -4.39 10.60
CA LEU A 52 1.34 -5.44 9.70
C LEU A 52 2.47 -6.45 9.58
N HIS A 53 2.18 -7.73 9.84
CA HIS A 53 3.17 -8.80 9.83
C HIS A 53 2.89 -9.77 8.67
N LYS A 54 3.67 -9.67 7.59
CA LYS A 54 3.62 -10.58 6.44
C LYS A 54 2.21 -10.84 5.92
N VAL A 55 1.42 -9.79 5.79
CA VAL A 55 0.03 -9.88 5.33
C VAL A 55 0.01 -10.26 3.84
N SER A 56 -0.61 -11.40 3.55
CA SER A 56 -0.81 -11.89 2.18
C SER A 56 -2.29 -12.06 1.91
N LEU A 57 -2.83 -11.29 0.97
CA LEU A 57 -4.24 -11.36 0.57
C LEU A 57 -4.41 -11.00 -0.89
N THR A 58 -5.46 -11.54 -1.51
CA THR A 58 -5.84 -11.23 -2.89
C THR A 58 -7.30 -10.84 -2.93
N ILE A 59 -7.59 -9.65 -3.46
CA ILE A 59 -8.94 -9.14 -3.69
C ILE A 59 -9.15 -9.15 -5.21
N ASN A 60 -10.04 -10.02 -5.66
CA ASN A 60 -10.37 -10.14 -7.07
C ASN A 60 -11.16 -8.91 -7.56
N ALA A 61 -11.01 -8.58 -8.84
CA ALA A 61 -11.73 -7.48 -9.46
C ALA A 61 -13.25 -7.64 -9.31
N GLY A 62 -13.94 -6.52 -9.05
CA GLY A 62 -15.40 -6.49 -8.90
C GLY A 62 -15.95 -7.09 -7.60
N LYS A 63 -15.09 -7.54 -6.68
CA LYS A 63 -15.53 -8.06 -5.37
C LYS A 63 -15.57 -6.95 -4.31
N LYS A 64 -16.61 -7.00 -3.46
CA LYS A 64 -16.71 -6.19 -2.25
C LYS A 64 -16.21 -7.01 -1.08
N VAL A 65 -15.23 -6.50 -0.35
CA VAL A 65 -14.60 -7.18 0.78
C VAL A 65 -14.63 -6.27 2.00
N GLY A 66 -15.05 -6.82 3.14
CA GLY A 66 -14.95 -6.16 4.44
C GLY A 66 -13.69 -6.60 5.18
N ILE A 67 -12.96 -5.64 5.77
CA ILE A 67 -11.84 -5.90 6.67
C ILE A 67 -12.34 -5.78 8.12
N VAL A 68 -12.21 -6.83 8.92
CA VAL A 68 -12.65 -6.87 10.31
C VAL A 68 -11.52 -7.31 11.25
N GLY A 69 -11.61 -6.94 12.53
CA GLY A 69 -10.59 -7.25 13.53
C GLY A 69 -10.66 -6.33 14.74
N ARG A 70 -10.01 -6.71 15.84
CA ARG A 70 -10.01 -5.96 17.13
C ARG A 70 -9.46 -4.54 16.98
N THR A 71 -9.86 -3.64 17.86
CA THR A 71 -9.24 -2.30 17.93
C THR A 71 -7.72 -2.44 18.09
N GLY A 72 -6.95 -1.73 17.25
CA GLY A 72 -5.49 -1.82 17.23
C GLY A 72 -4.89 -2.93 16.34
N SER A 73 -5.69 -3.75 15.64
CA SER A 73 -5.16 -4.83 14.78
C SER A 73 -4.51 -4.39 13.45
N GLY A 74 -4.40 -3.08 13.19
CA GLY A 74 -3.76 -2.58 11.97
C GLY A 74 -4.68 -2.42 10.75
N LYS A 75 -6.01 -2.54 10.88
CA LYS A 75 -6.96 -2.35 9.76
C LYS A 75 -6.78 -1.01 9.02
N SER A 76 -6.70 0.10 9.75
CA SER A 76 -6.45 1.43 9.16
C SER A 76 -5.05 1.51 8.53
N THR A 77 -4.06 0.85 9.13
CA THR A 77 -2.71 0.75 8.58
C THR A 77 -2.71 -0.03 7.26
N LEU A 78 -3.50 -1.11 7.13
CA LEU A 78 -3.66 -1.84 5.87
C LEU A 78 -4.28 -0.96 4.78
N ALA A 79 -5.27 -0.12 5.13
CA ALA A 79 -5.84 0.83 4.19
C ALA A 79 -4.82 1.89 3.74
N LEU A 80 -3.97 2.37 4.64
CA LEU A 80 -2.90 3.31 4.30
C LEU A 80 -1.80 2.66 3.45
N ALA A 81 -1.44 1.40 3.73
CA ALA A 81 -0.50 0.63 2.92
C ALA A 81 -1.02 0.38 1.50
N LEU A 82 -2.33 0.16 1.33
CA LEU A 82 -2.96 0.05 0.02
C LEU A 82 -2.79 1.32 -0.82
N LEU A 83 -2.90 2.48 -0.17
CA LEU A 83 -2.79 3.80 -0.80
C LEU A 83 -1.33 4.27 -0.95
N ARG A 84 -0.35 3.43 -0.59
CA ARG A 84 1.08 3.78 -0.52
C ARG A 84 1.37 5.04 0.32
N LEU A 85 0.56 5.30 1.34
CA LEU A 85 0.78 6.41 2.30
C LEU A 85 1.71 6.03 3.45
N VAL A 86 1.96 4.74 3.63
CA VAL A 86 2.97 4.22 4.55
C VAL A 86 3.84 3.24 3.77
N GLU A 87 5.15 3.36 3.93
CA GLU A 87 6.11 2.51 3.25
C GLU A 87 6.03 1.07 3.78
N ALA A 88 6.19 0.12 2.86
CA ALA A 88 6.41 -1.26 3.24
C ALA A 88 7.83 -1.41 3.78
N SER A 89 8.01 -2.21 4.82
CA SER A 89 9.34 -2.43 5.40
C SER A 89 10.25 -3.08 4.38
N ALA A 90 11.45 -2.52 4.20
CA ALA A 90 12.48 -3.01 3.26
C ALA A 90 12.92 -4.47 3.51
N ASP A 91 12.63 -5.03 4.69
CA ASP A 91 13.05 -6.38 5.11
C ASP A 91 12.27 -7.53 4.47
N ASP A 92 11.23 -7.26 3.69
CA ASP A 92 10.49 -8.29 2.97
C ASP A 92 10.20 -7.81 1.55
N LEU A 93 10.21 -8.72 0.57
CA LEU A 93 9.85 -8.52 -0.85
C LEU A 93 8.35 -8.19 -0.98
N SER A 94 7.94 -7.14 -0.27
CA SER A 94 6.58 -6.74 0.00
C SER A 94 6.05 -5.93 -1.18
N SER A 95 5.80 -6.64 -2.27
CA SER A 95 5.17 -6.05 -3.44
C SER A 95 3.66 -5.95 -3.21
N THR A 96 3.17 -4.76 -2.89
CA THR A 96 1.75 -4.43 -3.12
C THR A 96 1.61 -4.09 -4.59
N THR A 97 1.14 -5.07 -5.36
CA THR A 97 0.97 -4.95 -6.81
C THR A 97 -0.51 -5.08 -7.14
N MET A 98 -1.08 -4.02 -7.72
CA MET A 98 -2.30 -4.17 -8.50
C MET A 98 -1.91 -4.96 -9.75
N THR A 99 -2.52 -6.10 -10.03
CA THR A 99 -2.01 -7.01 -11.07
C THR A 99 -3.00 -7.15 -12.22
N GLU A 100 -2.47 -7.23 -13.44
CA GLU A 100 -3.19 -7.60 -14.65
C GLU A 100 -3.43 -9.11 -14.66
N LYS A 101 -4.65 -9.56 -14.35
CA LYS A 101 -5.11 -10.84 -14.89
C LYS A 101 -6.60 -10.80 -15.17
N VAL A 102 -6.91 -10.80 -16.46
CA VAL A 102 -8.28 -10.90 -16.98
C VAL A 102 -8.69 -12.37 -16.94
N ASP A 103 -9.32 -12.79 -15.85
CA ASP A 103 -10.15 -13.99 -15.88
C ASP A 103 -11.60 -13.54 -16.12
N SER A 104 -12.04 -13.74 -17.36
CA SER A 104 -13.41 -13.52 -17.82
C SER A 104 -14.34 -14.54 -17.18
N ALA A 105 -14.79 -14.25 -15.95
CA ALA A 105 -15.86 -14.99 -15.29
C ALA A 105 -16.77 -14.01 -14.56
N ARG A 106 -17.99 -13.90 -15.09
CA ARG A 106 -19.14 -13.14 -14.58
C ARG A 106 -19.31 -13.36 -13.07
N ALA A 107 -18.87 -12.40 -12.26
CA ALA A 107 -18.83 -12.52 -10.81
C ALA A 107 -20.13 -12.02 -10.15
N ASP A 108 -20.81 -12.92 -9.44
CA ASP A 108 -21.90 -12.65 -8.51
C ASP A 108 -21.39 -11.83 -7.29
N PRO A 109 -22.09 -10.78 -6.80
CA PRO A 109 -21.65 -9.95 -5.69
C PRO A 109 -21.84 -10.64 -4.32
N THR A 110 -21.07 -11.70 -4.06
CA THR A 110 -20.92 -12.25 -2.71
C THR A 110 -19.98 -11.37 -1.90
N ILE A 111 -20.40 -10.89 -0.73
CA ILE A 111 -19.55 -10.12 0.19
C ILE A 111 -18.63 -11.10 0.93
N GLY A 112 -17.33 -11.02 0.66
CA GLY A 112 -16.31 -11.73 1.44
C GLY A 112 -15.87 -10.90 2.66
N HIS A 113 -15.37 -11.55 3.70
CA HIS A 113 -14.70 -10.88 4.82
C HIS A 113 -13.27 -11.40 4.98
N ILE A 114 -12.36 -10.51 5.35
CA ILE A 114 -10.97 -10.83 5.72
C ILE A 114 -10.80 -10.43 7.19
N GLU A 115 -10.37 -11.38 8.02
CA GLU A 115 -10.02 -11.14 9.42
C GLU A 115 -8.51 -10.84 9.52
N ILE A 116 -8.18 -9.81 10.31
CA ILE A 116 -6.80 -9.39 10.61
C ILE A 116 -6.58 -9.31 12.11
#